data_AF-A0A9E5NAJ2-F1
#
_entry.id   AF-A0A9E5NAJ2-F1
#
_cell.length_a   1.000
_cell.length_b   1.000
_cell.length_c   1.000
_cell.angle_alpha   90.00
_cell.angle_beta   90.00
_cell.angle_gamma   90.00
#
_symmetry.space_group_name_H-M   'P 1'
#
loop_
_entity.id
_entity.type
_entity.pdbx_description
1 polymer ?
#
loop_
_entity_poly.entity_id
_entity_poly.type
_entity_poly.pdbx_seq_one_letter_code
_entity_poly.pdbx_strand_id
1 'polypeptide(L)'
;HRALMLGALAEGETHINGLLDAEDVSRTAECLAEMGVSVRHSASEVIVEGRGEAGLVAATRVMDAGNSGTTLRLLMGIAAGYPFQADFTGDASLRKRPFRCARWALK
;
A
#
# COMPACT_ATOMS: atom_id res chain seq x y z
N HIS A 1 -3.55 -0.37 -8.16
CA HIS A 1 -2.66 -1.17 -7.28
C HIS A 1 -1.20 -1.12 -7.71
N ARG A 2 -0.76 -1.93 -8.70
CA ARG A 2 0.67 -2.10 -9.01
C ARG A 2 1.38 -0.81 -9.41
N ALA A 3 0.75 0.05 -10.20
CA ALA A 3 1.33 1.34 -10.58
C ALA A 3 1.68 2.20 -9.35
N LEU A 4 0.78 2.27 -8.36
CA LEU A 4 1.05 2.97 -7.09
C LEU A 4 2.20 2.32 -6.30
N MET A 5 2.18 0.99 -6.19
CA MET A 5 3.18 0.24 -5.41
C MET A 5 4.58 0.29 -6.03
N LEU A 6 4.67 0.16 -7.35
CA LEU A 6 5.94 0.28 -8.07
C LEU A 6 6.44 1.71 -8.05
N GLY A 7 5.55 2.70 -8.20
CA GLY A 7 5.91 4.11 -8.08
C GLY A 7 6.43 4.46 -6.68
N ALA A 8 5.86 3.87 -5.63
CA ALA A 8 6.32 4.05 -4.26
C ALA A 8 7.73 3.47 -4.01
N LEU A 9 8.07 2.37 -4.67
CA LEU A 9 9.37 1.69 -4.54
C LEU A 9 10.44 2.26 -5.48
N ALA A 10 10.03 3.00 -6.52
CA ALA A 10 10.94 3.66 -7.43
C ALA A 10 11.65 4.85 -6.76
N GLU A 11 12.70 5.35 -7.40
CA GLU A 11 13.31 6.64 -7.07
C GLU A 11 12.66 7.75 -7.90
N GLY A 12 12.43 8.92 -7.28
CA GLY A 12 11.85 10.08 -7.95
C GLY A 12 10.31 10.06 -8.03
N GLU A 13 9.74 10.80 -8.98
CA GLU A 13 8.29 10.90 -9.15
C GLU A 13 7.76 9.94 -10.23
N THR A 14 6.66 9.25 -9.94
CA THR A 14 5.92 8.43 -10.90
C THR A 14 4.58 9.08 -11.22
N HIS A 15 4.36 9.35 -12.50
CA HIS A 15 3.13 9.94 -13.02
C HIS A 15 2.22 8.86 -13.62
N ILE A 16 1.02 8.72 -13.08
CA ILE A 16 0.07 7.67 -13.45
C ILE A 16 -1.18 8.30 -14.06
N ASN A 17 -1.36 8.12 -15.37
CA ASN A 17 -2.55 8.53 -16.10
C ASN A 17 -3.56 7.38 -16.18
N GLY A 18 -4.86 7.71 -16.13
CA GLY A 18 -5.94 6.73 -16.29
C GLY A 18 -6.03 5.72 -15.14
N LEU A 19 -5.61 6.10 -13.93
CA LEU A 19 -5.77 5.25 -12.76
C LEU A 19 -7.26 5.05 -12.47
N LEU A 20 -7.67 3.80 -12.31
CA LEU A 20 -9.04 3.47 -11.94
C LEU A 20 -9.39 4.10 -10.58
N ASP A 21 -10.40 4.96 -10.58
CA ASP A 21 -11.00 5.50 -9.36
C ASP A 21 -11.94 4.46 -8.75
N ALA A 22 -11.35 3.56 -7.98
CA ALA A 22 -12.06 2.51 -7.25
C ALA A 22 -11.59 2.50 -5.80
N GLU A 23 -12.51 2.19 -4.88
CA GLU A 23 -12.22 2.14 -3.45
C GLU A 23 -10.98 1.29 -3.14
N ASP A 24 -10.86 0.13 -3.79
CA ASP A 24 -9.70 -0.77 -3.68
C ASP A 24 -8.35 -0.07 -3.98
N VAL A 25 -8.33 0.81 -4.98
CA VAL A 25 -7.14 1.58 -5.38
C VAL A 25 -6.89 2.70 -4.37
N SER A 26 -7.94 3.38 -3.90
CA SER A 26 -7.83 4.40 -2.86
C SER A 26 -7.28 3.83 -1.55
N ARG A 27 -7.73 2.63 -1.13
CA ARG A 27 -7.15 1.90 0.02
C ARG A 27 -5.66 1.61 -0.18
N THR A 28 -5.23 1.33 -1.41
CA THR A 28 -3.80 1.15 -1.70
C THR A 28 -3.02 2.43 -1.47
N ALA A 29 -3.52 3.56 -1.98
CA ALA A 29 -2.87 4.85 -1.82
C ALA A 29 -2.80 5.26 -0.34
N GLU A 30 -3.88 5.06 0.42
CA GLU A 30 -3.92 5.32 1.87
C GLU A 30 -2.89 4.49 2.63
N CYS A 31 -2.78 3.19 2.35
CA CYS A 31 -1.78 2.35 3.00
C CYS A 31 -0.34 2.74 2.63
N LEU A 32 -0.09 3.15 1.38
CA LEU A 32 1.23 3.65 0.97
C LEU A 32 1.57 4.97 1.66
N ALA A 33 0.59 5.86 1.85
CA ALA A 33 0.77 7.09 2.62
C ALA A 33 1.18 6.82 4.07
N GLU A 34 0.63 5.77 4.70
CA GLU A 34 1.05 5.34 6.03
C GLU A 34 2.48 4.82 6.10
N MET A 35 2.99 4.29 4.98
CA MET A 35 4.40 3.88 4.85
C MET A 35 5.29 5.03 4.36
N GLY A 36 4.79 6.27 4.46
CA GLY A 36 5.52 7.50 4.18
C GLY A 36 5.53 7.91 2.72
N VAL A 37 4.77 7.28 1.83
CA VAL A 37 4.74 7.63 0.40
C VAL A 37 3.81 8.81 0.16
N SER A 38 4.28 9.87 -0.52
CA SER A 38 3.38 10.96 -0.94
C SER A 38 2.63 10.53 -2.20
N VAL A 39 1.29 10.49 -2.12
CA VAL A 39 0.42 10.20 -3.26
C VAL A 39 -0.48 11.41 -3.48
N ARG A 40 -0.24 12.15 -4.56
CA ARG A 40 -0.99 13.35 -4.93
C ARG A 40 -1.93 13.06 -6.08
N HIS A 41 -3.18 13.46 -5.93
CA HIS A 41 -4.19 13.37 -6.98
C HIS A 41 -4.32 14.72 -7.70
N SER A 42 -4.12 14.71 -9.00
CA SER A 42 -4.39 15.81 -9.93
C SER A 42 -5.69 15.54 -10.69
N ALA A 43 -6.19 16.54 -11.42
CA ALA A 43 -7.39 16.40 -12.26
C ALA A 43 -7.24 15.32 -13.35
N SER A 44 -6.02 15.05 -13.82
CA SER A 44 -5.75 14.13 -14.94
C SER A 44 -4.86 12.94 -14.58
N GLU A 45 -4.15 13.00 -13.45
CA GLU A 45 -3.14 12.00 -13.10
C GLU A 45 -2.99 11.83 -11.59
N VAL A 46 -2.32 10.75 -11.20
CA VAL A 46 -1.85 10.52 -9.83
C VAL A 46 -0.33 10.55 -9.84
N ILE A 47 0.24 11.36 -8.96
CA ILE A 47 1.68 11.52 -8.80
C ILE A 47 2.09 10.81 -7.51
N VAL A 48 3.04 9.89 -7.61
CA VAL A 48 3.60 9.15 -6.48
C VAL A 48 5.05 9.54 -6.31
N GLU A 49 5.41 10.06 -5.15
CA GLU A 49 6.81 10.31 -4.80
C GLU A 49 7.42 9.03 -4.25
N GLY A 50 8.26 8.41 -5.07
CA GLY A 50 8.98 7.20 -4.77
C GLY A 50 9.97 7.38 -3.64
N ARG A 51 10.11 6.33 -2.83
CA ARG A 51 10.99 6.28 -1.66
C ARG A 51 12.24 5.43 -1.91
N GLY A 52 12.41 4.86 -3.10
CA GLY A 52 13.49 3.92 -3.41
C GLY A 52 13.36 2.60 -2.64
N GLU A 53 14.38 1.75 -2.78
CA GLU A 53 14.38 0.36 -2.27
C GLU A 53 14.26 0.25 -0.74
N ALA A 54 14.75 1.25 0.00
CA ALA A 54 14.85 1.21 1.47
C ALA A 54 14.18 2.40 2.18
N GLY A 55 13.42 3.24 1.47
CA GLY A 55 12.88 4.48 2.04
C GLY A 55 11.45 4.41 2.58
N LEU A 56 10.79 3.25 2.53
CA LEU A 56 9.50 3.09 3.22
C LEU A 56 9.71 3.09 4.74
N VAL A 57 8.75 3.67 5.45
CA VAL A 57 8.77 3.75 6.92
C VAL A 57 7.67 2.89 7.53
N ALA A 58 7.85 2.54 8.80
CA ALA A 58 6.86 1.80 9.55
C ALA A 58 5.56 2.61 9.69
N ALA A 59 4.43 2.00 9.37
CA ALA A 59 3.12 2.59 9.60
C ALA A 59 2.89 2.76 11.12
N THR A 60 2.31 3.89 11.52
CA THR A 60 2.02 4.18 12.94
C THR A 60 0.68 3.61 13.40
N ARG A 61 -0.16 3.16 12.48
CA ARG A 61 -1.47 2.56 12.73
C ARG A 61 -1.70 1.34 11.85
N VAL A 62 -2.72 0.56 12.20
CA VAL A 62 -3.18 -0.56 11.39
C VAL A 62 -3.67 -0.05 10.04
N MET A 63 -3.13 -0.60 8.96
CA MET A 63 -3.50 -0.27 7.59
C MET A 63 -4.75 -1.04 7.15
N ASP A 64 -5.78 -0.35 6.67
CA ASP A 64 -7.04 -0.97 6.24
C ASP A 64 -7.07 -1.19 4.73
N ALA A 65 -7.06 -2.46 4.30
CA ALA A 65 -7.16 -2.84 2.90
C ALA A 65 -8.61 -2.88 2.38
N GLY A 66 -9.62 -2.62 3.22
CA GLY A 66 -11.04 -2.71 2.87
C GLY A 66 -11.41 -4.12 2.41
N ASN A 67 -12.03 -4.23 1.22
CA ASN A 67 -12.32 -5.51 0.57
C ASN A 67 -11.18 -5.98 -0.35
N SER A 68 -10.12 -5.16 -0.50
CA SER A 68 -9.10 -5.38 -1.51
C SER A 68 -8.09 -6.44 -1.10
N GLY A 69 -8.36 -7.67 -1.52
CA GLY A 69 -7.42 -8.76 -1.37
C GLY A 69 -6.13 -8.56 -2.17
N THR A 70 -6.14 -7.70 -3.18
CA THR A 70 -4.96 -7.33 -3.96
C THR A 70 -4.06 -6.41 -3.16
N THR A 71 -4.62 -5.36 -2.55
CA THR A 71 -3.90 -4.44 -1.66
C THR A 71 -3.24 -5.20 -0.53
N LEU A 72 -4.01 -6.01 0.20
CA LEU A 72 -3.50 -6.76 1.34
C LEU A 72 -2.32 -7.68 0.96
N ARG A 73 -2.48 -8.53 -0.08
CA ARG A 73 -1.44 -9.50 -0.46
C ARG A 73 -0.15 -8.84 -0.93
N LEU A 74 -0.26 -7.83 -1.78
CA LEU A 74 0.92 -7.19 -2.37
C LEU A 74 1.63 -6.31 -1.33
N LEU A 75 0.90 -5.57 -0.50
CA LEU A 75 1.52 -4.74 0.54
C LEU A 75 2.17 -5.58 1.64
N MET A 76 1.58 -6.72 2.02
CA MET A 76 2.26 -7.67 2.92
C MET A 76 3.58 -8.17 2.32
N GLY A 77 3.61 -8.46 1.02
CA GLY A 77 4.84 -8.86 0.32
C GLY A 77 5.89 -7.76 0.30
N ILE A 78 5.48 -6.50 0.10
CA ILE A 78 6.38 -5.34 0.14
C ILE A 78 6.90 -5.13 1.56
N ALA A 79 6.02 -5.08 2.56
CA ALA A 79 6.39 -4.85 3.96
C ALA A 79 7.32 -5.94 4.51
N ALA A 80 7.20 -7.18 4.03
CA ALA A 80 8.11 -8.28 4.40
C ALA A 80 9.58 -8.05 3.97
N GLY A 81 9.84 -7.11 3.06
CA GLY A 81 11.20 -6.71 2.66
C GLY A 81 11.86 -5.70 3.60
N TYR A 82 11.15 -5.18 4.61
CA TYR A 82 11.62 -4.09 5.46
C TYR A 82 11.78 -4.52 6.94
N PRO A 83 12.74 -3.92 7.68
CA PRO A 83 12.99 -4.23 9.09
C PRO A 83 12.02 -3.50 10.03
N PHE A 84 10.71 -3.56 9.74
CA PHE A 84 9.68 -3.00 10.61
C PHE A 84 8.44 -3.90 10.69
N GLN A 85 7.59 -3.64 11.68
CA GLN A 85 6.28 -4.29 11.79
C GLN A 85 5.23 -3.51 11.00
N ALA A 86 4.40 -4.23 10.25
CA ALA A 86 3.24 -3.67 9.55
C ALA A 86 2.00 -4.50 9.88
N ASP A 87 1.00 -3.85 10.47
CA ASP A 87 -0.28 -4.47 10.82
C ASP A 87 -1.34 -4.10 9.77
N PHE A 88 -2.06 -5.10 9.26
CA PHE A 88 -3.09 -4.93 8.24
C PHE A 88 -4.45 -5.45 8.71
N THR A 89 -5.52 -4.79 8.26
CA THR A 89 -6.92 -5.20 8.46
C THR A 89 -7.71 -5.11 7.16
N GLY A 90 -8.99 -5.44 7.22
CA GLY A 90 -9.94 -5.33 6.12
C GLY A 90 -11.39 -5.37 6.59
N ASP A 91 -12.32 -5.42 5.67
CA ASP A 91 -13.75 -5.55 5.97
C ASP A 91 -14.12 -6.98 6.44
N ALA A 92 -15.39 -7.20 6.76
CA ALA A 92 -15.89 -8.50 7.22
C ALA A 92 -15.78 -9.61 6.15
N SER A 93 -15.78 -9.27 4.86
CA SER A 93 -15.62 -10.21 3.75
C SER A 93 -14.16 -10.63 3.63
N LEU A 94 -13.25 -9.66 3.63
CA LEU A 94 -11.81 -9.88 3.52
C LEU A 94 -11.28 -10.68 4.71
N ARG A 95 -11.76 -10.42 5.93
CA ARG A 95 -11.38 -11.18 7.14
C ARG A 95 -11.84 -12.65 7.13
N LYS A 96 -12.86 -13.01 6.34
CA LYS A 96 -13.36 -14.40 6.23
C LYS A 96 -12.62 -15.23 5.20
N ARG A 97 -11.90 -14.59 4.27
CA ARG A 97 -11.08 -15.30 3.29
C ARG A 97 -9.94 -16.02 4.02
N PRO A 98 -9.35 -17.09 3.43
CA PRO A 98 -8.30 -17.90 4.06
C PRO A 98 -6.97 -17.13 4.13
N PHE A 99 -6.98 -16.03 4.87
CA PHE A 99 -5.83 -15.31 5.35
C PHE A 99 -5.81 -15.62 6.84
N ARG A 100 -4.89 -16.48 7.28
CA ARG A 100 -4.51 -16.41 8.70
C ARG A 100 -4.12 -14.96 8.93
N CYS A 101 -4.74 -14.30 9.90
CA CYS A 101 -4.40 -12.96 10.35
C CYS A 101 -2.87 -12.87 10.42
N ALA A 102 -2.27 -12.26 9.41
CA ALA A 102 -0.84 -12.36 9.20
C ALA A 102 -0.23 -11.17 9.90
N ARG A 103 0.02 -11.35 11.21
CA ARG A 103 0.87 -10.44 11.96
C ARG A 103 2.29 -10.66 11.45
N TRP A 104 2.74 -9.83 10.51
CA TRP A 104 4.11 -9.87 10.04
C TRP A 104 4.96 -8.99 10.95
N ALA A 105 5.56 -9.64 11.94
CA ALA A 105 6.71 -9.12 12.66
C ALA A 105 7.89 -10.02 12.26
N LEU A 106 8.76 -9.52 11.37
CA LEU A 106 10.11 -10.09 11.31
C LEU A 106 10.83 -9.66 12.59
N LYS A 107 11.29 -10.67 13.35
CA LYS A 107 12.26 -10.47 14.42
C LYS A 107 13.61 -10.06 13.83
#